data_AF-A0A2G8SLS5-F1
#
_entry.id   AF-A0A2G8SLS5-F1
#
_cell.length_a   1.000
_cell.length_b   1.000
_cell.length_c   1.000
_cell.angle_alpha   90.00
_cell.angle_beta   90.00
_cell.angle_gamma   90.00
#
_symmetry.space_group_name_H-M   'P 1'
#
loop_
_entity.id
_entity.type
_entity.pdbx_description
1 polymer ?
#
loop_
_entity_poly.entity_id
_entity_poly.type
_entity_poly.pdbx_seq_one_letter_code
_entity_poly.pdbx_strand_id
1 'polypeptide(L)'
;MLGKFLSPDANPPVPWHRVLSSAGTISSRGPGTDGANRQRDALVAEGIDVVATRSGELKVDLRQYGWFPAPGTIDIGVALEEDEDSGVDEGEQDGG
;
A
#
# COMPACT_ATOMS: atom_id res chain seq x y z
N MET A 1 13.86 3.04 1.04
CA MET A 1 14.33 1.99 0.11
C MET A 1 13.43 0.77 0.28
N LEU A 2 12.34 0.66 -0.49
CA LEU A 2 11.28 -0.37 -0.29
C LEU A 2 10.99 -1.15 -1.58
N GLY A 3 12.04 -1.57 -2.30
CA GLY A 3 11.92 -2.14 -3.66
C GLY A 3 12.62 -3.49 -3.87
N LYS A 4 12.95 -4.21 -2.80
CA LYS A 4 13.91 -5.32 -2.86
C LYS A 4 13.40 -6.64 -2.25
N PHE A 5 12.11 -6.96 -2.31
CA PHE A 5 11.64 -8.32 -1.96
C PHE A 5 10.30 -8.63 -2.63
N LEU A 6 10.34 -8.97 -3.92
CA LEU A 6 9.27 -9.72 -4.56
C LEU A 6 9.92 -11.04 -5.00
N SER A 7 9.64 -12.11 -4.26
CA SER A 7 10.15 -13.45 -4.61
C SER A 7 9.53 -13.86 -5.95
N PRO A 8 10.33 -14.29 -6.94
CA PRO A 8 9.82 -14.71 -8.24
C PRO A 8 8.94 -15.97 -8.17
N ASP A 9 9.02 -16.74 -7.07
CA ASP A 9 8.30 -17.99 -6.85
C ASP A 9 6.95 -17.86 -6.14
N ALA A 10 6.41 -16.65 -5.97
CA ALA A 10 5.09 -16.49 -5.40
C ALA A 10 4.03 -17.13 -6.31
N ASN A 11 3.22 -18.04 -5.76
CA ASN A 11 2.09 -18.64 -6.46
C ASN A 11 0.79 -18.34 -5.68
N PRO A 12 -0.12 -17.50 -6.21
CA PRO A 12 -0.06 -16.85 -7.52
C PRO A 12 1.02 -15.74 -7.60
N PRO A 13 1.55 -15.44 -8.80
CA PRO A 13 2.56 -14.41 -8.99
C PRO A 13 2.09 -13.07 -8.43
N VAL A 14 2.92 -12.44 -7.59
CA VAL A 14 2.56 -11.17 -6.94
C VAL A 14 2.34 -10.11 -8.03
N PRO A 15 1.17 -9.42 -8.03
CA PRO A 15 0.86 -8.36 -9.00
C PRO A 15 1.64 -7.08 -8.66
N TRP A 16 2.94 -7.11 -8.92
CA TRP A 16 3.88 -6.04 -8.58
C TRP A 16 3.54 -4.70 -9.25
N HIS A 17 2.84 -4.73 -10.38
CA HIS A 17 2.42 -3.54 -11.13
C HIS A 17 1.36 -2.71 -10.41
N ARG A 18 0.66 -3.28 -9.41
CA ARG A 18 -0.28 -2.54 -8.55
C ARG A 18 0.39 -1.68 -7.48
N VAL A 19 1.70 -1.85 -7.26
CA VAL A 19 2.44 -1.09 -6.26
C VAL A 19 2.96 0.23 -6.86
N LEU A 20 2.36 1.34 -6.42
CA LEU A 20 2.69 2.71 -6.83
C LEU A 20 3.40 3.49 -5.72
N SER A 21 3.98 4.64 -6.05
CA SER A 21 4.46 5.59 -5.03
C SER A 21 3.27 6.16 -4.24
N SER A 22 3.50 6.68 -3.03
CA SER A 22 2.47 7.36 -2.24
C SER A 22 1.85 8.58 -2.95
N ALA A 23 2.53 9.13 -3.96
CA ALA A 23 2.03 10.23 -4.79
C ALA A 23 1.22 9.76 -6.01
N GLY A 24 0.98 8.45 -6.14
CA GLY A 24 0.32 7.84 -7.30
C GLY A 24 1.19 7.77 -8.54
N THR A 25 2.49 8.08 -8.42
CA THR A 25 3.44 8.04 -9.54
C THR A 25 3.94 6.62 -9.78
N ILE A 26 4.02 6.24 -11.06
CA ILE A 26 4.72 5.04 -11.51
C ILE A 26 6.21 5.34 -11.48
N SER A 27 6.95 4.63 -10.62
CA SER A 27 8.40 4.78 -10.54
C SER A 27 9.08 3.86 -11.55
N SER A 28 9.97 4.41 -12.37
CA SER A 28 10.85 3.59 -13.20
C SER A 28 11.91 2.93 -12.32
N ARG A 29 11.74 1.64 -12.02
CA ARG A 29 12.69 0.88 -11.20
C ARG A 29 13.89 0.46 -12.06
N GLY A 30 14.94 1.28 -12.08
CA GLY A 30 16.29 0.90 -12.50
C GLY A 30 16.92 1.78 -13.59
N PRO A 31 18.26 1.87 -13.68
CA PRO A 31 18.94 2.65 -14.70
C PRO A 31 18.67 2.03 -16.08
N GLY A 32 17.92 2.74 -16.93
CA GLY A 32 17.74 2.39 -18.35
C GLY A 32 16.64 1.38 -18.70
N THR A 33 15.62 1.14 -17.86
CA THR A 33 14.62 0.08 -18.10
C THR A 33 13.21 0.59 -18.41
N ASP A 34 12.55 -0.07 -19.37
CA ASP A 34 11.11 0.02 -19.72
C ASP A 34 10.15 -0.40 -18.59
N GLY A 35 10.61 -0.44 -17.34
CA GLY A 35 9.82 -0.89 -16.19
C GLY A 35 8.57 -0.04 -15.97
N ALA A 36 8.69 1.28 -16.15
CA ALA A 36 7.55 2.21 -16.06
C ALA A 36 6.53 1.97 -17.19
N ASN A 37 6.98 1.71 -18.42
CA ASN A 37 6.11 1.41 -19.56
C ASN A 37 5.38 0.07 -19.35
N ARG A 38 6.09 -0.98 -18.92
CA ARG A 38 5.47 -2.29 -18.61
C ARG A 38 4.45 -2.18 -17.49
N GLN A 39 4.74 -1.40 -16.45
CA GLN A 39 3.80 -1.18 -15.36
C GLN A 39 2.56 -0.42 -15.86
N ARG A 40 2.74 0.61 -16.68
CA ARG A 40 1.62 1.31 -17.33
C ARG A 40 0.76 0.36 -18.15
N ASP A 41 1.37 -0.43 -19.03
CA ASP A 41 0.64 -1.32 -19.93
C ASP A 41 -0.15 -2.38 -19.15
N ALA A 42 0.42 -2.90 -18.04
CA ALA A 42 -0.28 -3.82 -17.14
C ALA A 42 -1.46 -3.14 -16.41
N LEU A 43 -1.31 -1.90 -15.94
CA LEU A 43 -2.39 -1.14 -15.30
C LEU A 43 -3.52 -0.83 -16.30
N VAL A 44 -3.18 -0.40 -17.52
CA VAL A 44 -4.14 -0.13 -18.58
C VAL A 44 -4.88 -1.40 -19.00
N ALA A 45 -4.20 -2.55 -19.05
CA ALA A 45 -4.83 -3.85 -19.31
C ALA A 45 -5.84 -4.25 -18.22
N GLU A 46 -5.65 -3.79 -16.98
CA GLU A 46 -6.63 -3.95 -15.89
C GLU A 46 -7.76 -2.90 -15.92
N GLY A 47 -7.72 -1.95 -16.86
CA GLY A 47 -8.70 -0.86 -16.96
C GLY A 47 -8.42 0.32 -16.03
N ILE A 48 -7.18 0.47 -15.56
CA ILE A 48 -6.75 1.61 -14.74
C ILE A 48 -6.25 2.73 -15.64
N ASP A 49 -6.80 3.93 -15.46
CA ASP A 49 -6.37 5.12 -16.20
C ASP A 49 -5.02 5.65 -15.69
N VAL A 50 -4.06 5.75 -16.60
CA VAL A 50 -2.73 6.31 -16.34
C VAL A 50 -2.55 7.60 -17.13
N VAL A 51 -2.29 8.70 -16.43
CA VAL A 51 -2.13 10.04 -17.02
C VAL A 51 -0.65 10.44 -17.00
N ALA A 52 -0.14 10.89 -18.15
CA ALA A 52 1.18 11.49 -18.23
C ALA A 52 1.12 12.97 -17.83
N THR A 53 1.95 13.38 -16.87
CA THR A 53 2.08 14.78 -16.48
C THR A 53 2.98 15.54 -17.45
N ARG A 54 2.93 16.88 -17.39
CA ARG A 54 3.81 17.75 -18.18
C ARG A 54 5.31 17.49 -17.94
N SER A 55 5.66 16.94 -16.78
CA SER A 55 7.02 16.57 -16.39
C SER A 55 7.47 15.21 -16.94
N GLY A 56 6.59 14.49 -17.65
CA GLY A 56 6.86 13.15 -18.18
C GLY A 56 6.63 12.02 -17.18
N GLU A 57 6.06 12.32 -16.01
CA GLU A 57 5.74 11.30 -15.00
C GLU A 57 4.38 10.66 -15.28
N LEU A 58 4.26 9.35 -15.10
CA LEU A 58 3.00 8.65 -15.22
C LEU A 58 2.31 8.57 -13.86
N LYS A 59 1.05 9.01 -13.76
CA LYS A 59 0.28 9.05 -12.52
C LYS A 59 -1.05 8.31 -12.65
N VAL A 60 -1.48 7.72 -11.54
CA VAL A 60 -2.79 7.09 -11.38
C VAL A 60 -3.58 7.88 -10.34
N ASP A 61 -4.89 8.02 -10.56
CA ASP A 61 -5.77 8.60 -9.54
C ASP A 61 -6.03 7.59 -8.43
N LEU A 62 -5.30 7.73 -7.32
CA LEU A 62 -5.48 6.89 -6.14
C LEU A 62 -6.84 7.12 -5.45
N ARG A 63 -7.55 8.21 -5.72
CA ARG A 63 -8.92 8.37 -5.17
C ARG A 63 -9.90 7.41 -5.83
N GLN A 64 -9.66 7.09 -7.10
CA GLN A 64 -10.51 6.18 -7.88
C GLN A 64 -10.06 4.72 -7.76
N TYR A 65 -8.76 4.47 -7.83
CA TYR A 65 -8.18 3.12 -7.92
C TYR A 65 -7.41 2.70 -6.66
N GLY A 66 -7.32 3.56 -5.64
CA GLY A 66 -6.60 3.27 -4.42
C GLY A 66 -7.34 2.27 -3.54
N TRP A 67 -6.58 1.40 -2.90
CA TRP A 67 -7.09 0.44 -1.93
C TRP A 67 -6.83 0.97 -0.52
N PHE A 68 -7.90 1.40 0.16
CA PHE A 68 -7.88 1.92 1.52
C PHE A 68 -8.81 1.11 2.42
N PRO A 69 -8.40 -0.10 2.83
CA PRO A 69 -9.17 -0.90 3.76
C PRO A 69 -9.28 -0.19 5.12
N ALA A 70 -10.40 -0.39 5.82
CA ALA A 70 -10.56 0.16 7.15
C ALA A 70 -9.60 -0.52 8.15
N PRO A 71 -9.11 0.20 9.17
CA PRO A 71 -8.26 -0.39 10.20
C PRO A 71 -8.94 -1.64 10.80
N GLY A 72 -8.19 -2.75 10.92
CA GLY A 72 -8.69 -4.02 11.44
C GLY A 72 -9.46 -4.90 10.46
N THR A 73 -9.66 -4.47 9.20
CA THR A 73 -10.37 -5.30 8.18
C THR A 73 -9.46 -6.23 7.39
N ILE A 74 -8.14 -6.06 7.49
CA ILE A 74 -7.17 -6.94 6.86
C ILE A 74 -6.69 -7.96 7.90
N ASP A 75 -6.86 -9.25 7.59
CA ASP A 75 -6.15 -10.31 8.29
C ASP A 75 -4.68 -10.30 7.86
N ILE A 76 -3.83 -9.72 8.70
CA ILE A 76 -2.37 -9.66 8.50
C ILE A 76 -1.65 -10.87 9.12
N GLY A 77 -2.39 -11.85 9.67
CA GLY A 77 -1.81 -13.03 10.33
C GLY A 77 -1.11 -12.74 11.65
N VAL A 78 -1.32 -11.55 12.22
CA VAL A 78 -0.81 -11.15 13.54
C VAL A 78 -1.99 -11.16 14.50
N ALA A 79 -1.94 -12.02 15.52
CA ALA A 79 -2.91 -11.99 16.60
C ALA A 79 -2.81 -10.61 17.27
N LEU A 80 -3.89 -9.83 17.21
CA LEU A 80 -3.99 -8.61 17.98
C LEU A 80 -4.06 -9.04 19.44
N GLU A 81 -2.97 -8.87 20.18
CA GLU A 81 -3.04 -8.91 21.63
C GLU A 81 -3.92 -7.73 22.03
N GLU A 82 -5.08 -8.03 22.59
CA GLU A 82 -5.99 -7.02 23.13
C GLU A 82 -5.23 -6.33 24.26
N ASP A 83 -4.85 -5.08 24.05
CA ASP A 83 -4.38 -4.22 25.15
C ASP A 83 -5.54 -4.11 26.15
N GLU A 84 -5.51 -4.94 27.19
CA GLU A 84 -6.30 -4.77 28.40
C GLU A 84 -5.92 -3.41 28.97
N ASP A 85 -6.66 -2.38 28.57
CA ASP A 85 -6.72 -1.07 29.23
C ASP A 85 -7.12 -1.32 30.68
N SER A 86 -6.12 -1.53 31.53
CA SER A 86 -6.27 -1.65 32.96
C SER A 86 -6.65 -0.28 33.51
N GLY A 87 -7.92 0.08 33.34
CA GLY A 87 -8.57 1.14 34.08
C GLY A 87 -8.66 0.74 35.55
N VAL A 88 -7.59 1.02 36.31
CA VAL A 88 -7.62 0.95 37.77
C VAL A 88 -8.23 2.26 38.29
N ASP A 89 -9.57 2.24 38.30
CA ASP A 89 -10.44 2.43 39.48
C ASP A 89 -9.91 3.30 40.64
N GLU A 90 -10.59 4.45 40.78
CA GLU A 90 -11.12 5.02 42.02
C GLU A 90 -10.14 5.39 43.16
N GLY A 91 -9.72 6.65 43.15
CA GLY A 91 -9.39 7.37 44.38
C GLY A 91 -10.66 7.83 45.08
N GLU A 92 -11.00 7.21 46.21
CA GLU A 92 -11.74 7.82 47.33
C GLU A 92 -11.65 6.87 48.55
N GLN A 93 -11.12 7.36 49.66
CA GLN A 93 -11.78 7.23 50.97
C GLN A 93 -11.05 8.05 52.05
N ASP A 94 -11.78 9.09 52.42
CA ASP A 94 -11.73 9.94 53.59
C ASP A 94 -11.82 9.17 54.93
N GLY A 95 -11.21 9.75 55.97
CA GLY A 95 -11.74 9.75 57.35
C GLY A 95 -11.49 8.55 58.28
N GLY A 96 -10.70 8.78 59.35
CA GLY A 96 -10.67 7.95 60.57
C GLY A 96 -9.51 8.23 61.51
#